data_AF-A0A953DME4-F1
#
_entry.id   AF-A0A953DME4-F1
#
_cell.length_a   1.000
_cell.length_b   1.000
_cell.length_c   1.000
_cell.angle_alpha   90.00
_cell.angle_beta   90.00
_cell.angle_gamma   90.00
#
_symmetry.space_group_name_H-M   'P 1'
#
loop_
_entity.id
_entity.type
_entity.pdbx_description
1 polymer ?
#
loop_
_entity_poly.entity_id
_entity_poly.type
_entity_poly.pdbx_seq_one_letter_code
_entity_poly.pdbx_strand_id
1 'polypeptide(L)' 'MAESALAALQRRQIEITVGELWLATDFYTRQEIIERLRHLIAHADPSLDLTQLSEGAQEELRELGLIPAE' A
#
# COMPACT_ATOMS: atom_id res chain seq x y z
N MET A 1 10.69 6.44 15.71
CA MET A 1 10.69 7.83 15.18
C MET A 1 9.23 8.23 15.04
N ALA A 2 8.85 9.48 15.34
CA ALA A 2 7.47 9.90 15.12
C ALA A 2 7.17 9.94 13.61
N GLU A 3 6.02 9.43 13.20
CA GLU A 3 5.57 9.45 11.80
C GLU A 3 5.43 10.89 11.32
N SER A 4 5.96 11.21 10.13
CA SER A 4 5.80 12.53 9.53
C SER A 4 4.35 12.73 9.05
N ALA A 5 3.90 13.98 8.92
CA ALA A 5 2.57 14.26 8.36
C ALA A 5 2.45 13.75 6.90
N LEU A 6 3.57 13.72 6.17
CA LEU A 6 3.63 13.15 4.82
C LEU A 6 3.49 11.63 4.84
N ALA A 7 4.16 10.95 5.77
CA ALA A 7 4.05 9.51 5.96
C ALA A 7 2.60 9.09 6.27
N ALA A 8 1.92 9.81 7.16
CA ALA A 8 0.51 9.56 7.48
C ALA A 8 -0.40 9.73 6.24
N LEU A 9 -0.12 10.71 5.38
CA LEU A 9 -0.83 10.89 4.11
C LEU A 9 -0.58 9.74 3.14
N GLN A 10 0.70 9.36 2.96
CA GLN A 10 1.10 8.24 2.10
C GLN A 10 0.48 6.92 2.55
N ARG A 11 0.43 6.67 3.86
CA ARG A 11 -0.25 5.50 4.43
C ARG A 11 -1.71 5.44 4.02
N ARG A 12 -2.42 6.56 4.13
CA ARG A 12 -3.82 6.64 3.71
C ARG A 12 -3.99 6.46 2.20
N GLN A 13 -3.04 6.96 1.41
CA GLN A 13 -3.03 6.74 -0.04
C GLN A 13 -2.83 5.26 -0.40
N ILE A 14 -1.94 4.54 0.31
CA ILE A 14 -1.75 3.10 0.15
C ILE A 14 -3.05 2.36 0.49
N GLU A 15 -3.66 2.67 1.63
CA GLU A 15 -4.94 2.06 2.06
C GLU A 15 -6.04 2.22 1.02
N ILE A 16 -6.21 3.45 0.48
CA ILE A 16 -7.18 3.73 -0.58
C ILE A 16 -6.85 2.92 -1.84
N THR A 17 -5.58 2.87 -2.25
CA THR A 17 -5.16 2.18 -3.46
C THR A 17 -5.34 0.65 -3.35
N VAL A 18 -5.19 0.07 -2.15
CA VAL A 18 -5.57 -1.33 -1.90
C VAL A 18 -7.08 -1.52 -2.04
N GLY A 19 -7.89 -0.60 -1.50
CA GLY A 19 -9.34 -0.62 -1.72
C GLY A 19 -9.72 -0.57 -3.20
N GLU A 20 -9.03 0.25 -4.00
CA GLU A 20 -9.19 0.29 -5.46
C GLU A 20 -8.87 -1.07 -6.09
N LEU A 21 -7.81 -1.74 -5.64
CA LEU A 21 -7.42 -3.06 -6.15
C LEU A 21 -8.54 -4.10 -5.93
N TRP A 22 -9.17 -4.11 -4.76
CA TRP A 22 -10.28 -5.04 -4.47
C TRP A 22 -11.53 -4.78 -5.32
N LEU A 23 -11.73 -3.54 -5.73
CA LEU A 23 -12.86 -3.15 -6.58
C LEU A 23 -12.58 -3.34 -8.08
N ALA A 24 -11.31 -3.48 -8.48
CA ALA A 24 -10.92 -3.69 -9.86
C ALA A 24 -11.19 -5.14 -10.31
N THR A 25 -12.03 -5.27 -11.36
CA THR A 25 -12.51 -6.56 -11.87
C THR A 25 -11.78 -7.05 -13.11
N ASP A 26 -11.15 -6.15 -13.88
CA ASP A 26 -10.38 -6.51 -15.07
C ASP A 26 -8.87 -6.61 -14.77
N PHE A 27 -8.20 -7.46 -15.54
CA PHE A 27 -6.79 -7.77 -15.33
C PHE A 27 -5.87 -6.55 -15.49
N TYR A 28 -6.09 -5.71 -16.48
CA TYR A 28 -5.17 -4.62 -16.80
C TYR A 28 -5.25 -3.51 -15.75
N THR A 29 -6.45 -3.15 -15.31
CA THR A 29 -6.64 -2.18 -14.22
C THR A 29 -6.02 -2.70 -12.92
N ARG A 30 -6.18 -3.99 -12.60
CA ARG A 30 -5.51 -4.58 -11.44
C ARG A 30 -3.99 -4.46 -11.53
N GLN A 31 -3.39 -4.74 -12.69
CA GLN A 31 -1.94 -4.59 -12.89
C GLN A 31 -1.47 -3.13 -12.73
N GLU A 32 -2.23 -2.17 -13.26
CA GLU A 32 -1.93 -0.74 -13.10
C GLU A 32 -1.95 -0.32 -11.62
N ILE A 33 -2.95 -0.78 -10.86
CA ILE A 33 -3.08 -0.49 -9.43
C ILE A 33 -1.92 -1.12 -8.65
N ILE A 34 -1.54 -2.36 -8.97
CA ILE A 34 -0.39 -3.03 -8.32
C ILE A 34 0.92 -2.26 -8.57
N GLU A 35 1.15 -1.76 -9.79
CA GLU A 35 2.33 -0.93 -10.08
C GLU A 35 2.30 0.40 -9.31
N ARG A 36 1.14 1.04 -9.20
CA ARG A 36 0.97 2.23 -8.35
C ARG A 36 1.30 1.94 -6.89
N LEU A 37 0.82 0.83 -6.32
CA LEU A 37 1.16 0.41 -4.95
C LEU A 37 2.66 0.21 -4.78
N ARG A 38 3.31 -0.47 -5.74
CA ARG A 38 4.77 -0.66 -5.75
C ARG A 38 5.51 0.68 -5.72
N HIS A 39 5.09 1.63 -6.55
CA HIS A 39 5.69 2.96 -6.59
C HIS A 39 5.50 3.73 -5.27
N LEU A 40 4.30 3.71 -4.70
CA LEU A 40 4.00 4.37 -3.42
C LEU A 40 4.87 3.83 -2.28
N ILE A 41 5.05 2.51 -2.22
CA ILE A 41 5.86 1.86 -1.19
C ILE A 41 7.36 2.11 -1.41
N ALA A 42 7.84 1.99 -2.65
CA ALA A 42 9.26 2.17 -2.98
C ALA A 42 9.77 3.60 -2.69
N HIS A 43 8.88 4.60 -2.76
CA HIS A 43 9.19 6.00 -2.53
C HIS A 43 8.52 6.56 -1.26
N ALA A 44 8.08 5.68 -0.37
CA ALA A 44 7.52 6.09 0.91
C ALA A 44 8.54 6.87 1.75
N ASP A 45 8.03 7.80 2.55
CA ASP A 45 8.77 8.45 3.61
C ASP A 45 9.36 7.39 4.56
N PRO A 46 10.64 7.47 4.97
CA PRO A 46 11.27 6.47 5.84
C PRO A 46 10.60 6.28 7.21
N SER A 47 9.78 7.25 7.65
CA SER A 47 9.00 7.18 8.88
C SER A 47 7.64 6.51 8.71
N LEU A 48 7.27 6.10 7.49
CA LEU A 48 6.03 5.40 7.21
C LEU A 48 5.91 4.11 8.03
N ASP A 49 4.84 4.03 8.82
CA ASP A 49 4.54 2.87 9.64
C ASP A 49 3.44 2.03 8.98
N LEU A 50 3.86 1.02 8.21
CA LEU A 50 2.95 0.10 7.51
C LEU A 50 2.15 -0.79 8.47
N THR A 51 2.55 -0.90 9.74
CA THR A 51 1.80 -1.68 10.75
C THR A 51 0.48 -1.02 11.14
N GLN A 52 0.30 0.26 10.80
CA GLN A 52 -0.94 1.01 11.00
C GLN A 52 -1.92 0.94 9.81
N LEU A 53 -1.59 0.16 8.76
CA LEU A 53 -2.56 -0.21 7.73
C LEU A 53 -3.56 -1.23 8.30
N SER A 54 -4.75 -1.35 7.69
CA SER A 54 -5.70 -2.41 8.11
C SER A 54 -5.10 -3.81 7.89
N GLU A 55 -5.56 -4.79 8.66
CA GLU A 55 -5.08 -6.18 8.55
C GLU A 55 -5.20 -6.72 7.12
N GLY A 56 -6.35 -6.49 6.46
CA GLY A 56 -6.57 -6.91 5.08
C GLY A 56 -5.63 -6.21 4.09
N ALA A 57 -5.32 -4.93 4.30
CA ALA A 57 -4.36 -4.23 3.46
C ALA A 57 -2.93 -4.77 3.65
N GLN A 58 -2.53 -5.10 4.88
CA GLN A 58 -1.24 -5.72 5.14
C GLN A 58 -1.15 -7.11 4.48
N GLU A 59 -2.20 -7.92 4.57
CA GLU A 59 -2.26 -9.24 3.94
C GLU A 59 -2.14 -9.14 2.42
N GLU A 60 -2.95 -8.31 1.77
CA GLU A 60 -2.89 -8.11 0.31
C GLU A 60 -1.49 -7.64 -0.13
N LEU A 61 -0.87 -6.69 0.58
CA LEU A 61 0.48 -6.21 0.25
C LEU A 61 1.55 -7.30 0.41
N ARG A 62 1.40 -8.22 1.37
CA ARG A 62 2.30 -9.38 1.52
C ARG A 62 2.11 -10.39 0.41
N GLU A 63 0.86 -10.71 0.05
CA GLU A 63 0.55 -11.63 -1.04
C GLU A 63 1.10 -11.13 -2.38
N LEU A 64 1.07 -9.81 -2.60
CA LEU A 64 1.66 -9.14 -3.76
C LEU A 64 3.19 -9.03 -3.68
N GLY A 65 3.81 -9.41 -2.56
CA GLY A 65 5.26 -9.30 -2.33
C GLY A 65 5.76 -7.86 -2.26
N LEU A 66 4.89 -6.90 -1.93
CA LEU A 66 5.22 -5.47 -1.85
C LEU A 66 5.78 -5.07 -0.49
N ILE A 67 5.48 -5.85 0.55
CA ILE A 67 6.06 -5.73 1.88
C ILE A 67 6.54 -7.11 2.35
N PRO A 68 7.48 -7.18 3.32
CA PRO A 68 7.95 -8.45 3.84
C PRO A 68 6.80 -9.31 4.39
N ALA A 69 6.81 -10.60 4.05
CA ALA A 69 6.09 -11.59 4.84
C ALA A 69 6.74 -11.64 6.24
N GLU A 70 5.91 -11.80 7.28
CA GLU A 70 6.39 -11.98 8.66
C GLU A 70 7.44 -13.09 8.79
#